data_AF-A0A7Y2G7U2-F1
#
_entry.id   AF-A0A7Y2G7U2-F1
#
_cell.length_a   1.000
_cell.length_b   1.000
_cell.length_c   1.000
_cell.angle_alpha   90.00
_cell.angle_beta   90.00
_cell.angle_gamma   90.00
#
_symmetry.space_group_name_H-M   'P 1'
#
loop_
_entity.id
_entity.type
_entity.pdbx_description
1 polymer ?
#
loop_
_entity_poly.entity_id
_entity_poly.type
_entity_poly.pdbx_seq_one_letter_code
_entity_poly.pdbx_strand_id
1 'polypeptide(L)' 'MNSYFTFFRSAPRLLTFGFALTLFSNFGQTFLIALFGDDIRAEFSLTHGRFGMLYSGATLL' A
#
# COMPACT_ATOMS: atom_id res chain seq x y z
N MET A 1 22.51 7.51 20.66
CA MET A 1 21.15 7.12 21.07
C MET A 1 20.28 8.33 21.49
N ASN A 2 20.81 9.32 22.21
CA ASN A 2 20.04 10.52 22.63
C ASN A 2 19.46 11.36 21.47
N SER A 3 20.11 11.38 20.31
CA SER A 3 19.65 12.17 19.15
C SER A 3 18.26 11.76 18.64
N TYR A 4 17.97 10.45 18.57
CA TYR A 4 16.66 9.95 18.17
C TYR A 4 15.57 10.30 19.19
N PHE A 5 15.89 10.22 20.48
CA PHE A 5 14.97 10.61 21.54
C PHE A 5 14.62 12.10 21.49
N THR A 6 15.62 12.95 21.21
CA THR A 6 15.40 14.38 20.99
C THR A 6 14.53 14.64 19.77
N PHE A 7 14.75 13.91 18.68
CA PHE A 7 13.94 14.00 17.45
C PHE A 7 12.47 13.61 17.66
N PHE A 8 12.22 12.53 18.40
CA PHE A 8 10.86 12.12 18.77
C PHE A 8 10.12 13.19 19.59
N ARG A 9 10.85 13.90 20.45
CA ARG A 9 10.29 14.96 21.30
C ARG A 9 10.15 16.31 20.59
N SER A 10 10.99 16.60 19.59
CA SER A 10 10.98 17.87 18.87
C SER A 10 9.96 17.92 17.72
N ALA A 11 9.59 16.78 17.13
CA ALA A 11 8.71 16.72 15.97
C ALA A 11 7.50 15.76 16.10
N PRO A 12 6.76 15.74 17.22
CA PRO A 12 5.67 14.77 17.43
C PRO A 12 4.55 14.89 16.39
N ARG A 13 4.24 16.11 15.92
CA ARG A 13 3.24 16.34 14.86
C ARG A 13 3.65 15.72 13.52
N LEU A 14 4.92 15.85 13.14
CA LEU A 14 5.40 15.31 11.87
C LEU A 14 5.48 13.78 11.93
N LEU A 15 5.89 13.23 13.07
CA LEU A 15 5.98 11.78 13.28
C LEU A 15 4.60 11.13 13.29
N THR A 16 3.65 11.70 14.02
CA THR A 16 2.26 11.23 14.01
C THR A 16 1.61 11.39 12.64
N PHE A 17 1.88 12.50 11.94
CA PHE A 17 1.44 12.68 10.56
C PHE A 17 2.01 11.61 9.62
N GLY A 18 3.33 11.38 9.63
CA GLY A 18 3.97 10.36 8.79
C GLY A 18 3.48 8.95 9.12
N PHE A 19 3.30 8.63 10.40
CA PHE A 19 2.74 7.36 10.84
C PHE A 19 1.29 7.17 10.37
N ALA A 20 0.45 8.18 10.56
CA ALA A 20 -0.93 8.17 10.10
C ALA A 20 -0.98 8.05 8.57
N LEU A 21 -0.16 8.80 7.84
CA LEU A 21 -0.08 8.75 6.39
C LEU A 21 0.27 7.34 5.90
N THR A 22 1.26 6.68 6.49
CA THR A 22 1.61 5.29 6.14
C THR A 22 0.47 4.31 6.43
N LEU A 23 -0.20 4.45 7.59
CA LEU A 23 -1.35 3.61 7.93
C LEU A 23 -2.52 3.79 6.94
N PHE A 24 -2.86 5.05 6.65
CA PHE A 24 -4.00 5.38 5.80
C PHE A 24 -3.68 5.26 4.30
N SER A 25 -2.42 5.26 3.90
CA SER A 25 -2.00 5.03 2.51
C SER A 25 -2.28 3.60 2.03
N ASN A 26 -2.53 2.64 2.93
CA ASN A 26 -2.88 1.28 2.53
C ASN A 26 -4.35 1.18 2.07
N PHE A 27 -5.21 2.16 2.36
CA PHE A 27 -6.57 2.24 1.81
C PHE A 27 -6.50 2.60 0.33
N GLY A 28 -6.31 1.59 -0.51
CA GLY A 28 -6.22 1.76 -1.95
C GLY A 28 -6.03 0.44 -2.68
N GLN A 29 -4.95 0.37 -3.46
CA GLN A 29 -4.61 -0.73 -4.36
C GLN A 29 -4.71 -2.12 -3.70
N THR A 30 -4.19 -2.29 -2.47
CA THR A 30 -4.22 -3.58 -1.76
C THR A 30 -5.64 -4.06 -1.47
N PHE A 31 -6.51 -3.18 -0.96
CA PHE A 31 -7.91 -3.54 -0.65
C PHE A 31 -8.74 -3.76 -1.92
N LEU A 32 -8.49 -2.97 -2.97
CA LEU A 32 -9.18 -3.13 -4.25
C LEU A 32 -8.85 -4.49 -4.88
N ILE A 33 -7.56 -4.86 -4.91
CA ILE A 33 -7.11 -6.16 -5.41
C ILE A 33 -7.68 -7.30 -4.56
N ALA A 34 -7.74 -7.16 -3.24
CA ALA A 34 -8.28 -8.19 -2.36
C ALA A 34 -9.79 -8.38 -2.51
N LEU A 35 -10.56 -7.30 -2.75
CA LEU A 35 -12.01 -7.36 -2.83
C LEU A 35 -12.51 -7.72 -4.24
N PHE A 36 -11.86 -7.21 -5.29
CA PHE A 36 -12.32 -7.34 -6.68
C PHE A 36 -11.41 -8.22 -7.55
N GLY A 37 -10.27 -8.68 -7.04
CA GLY A 37 -9.28 -9.40 -7.84
C GLY A 37 -9.82 -10.70 -8.45
N ASP A 38 -10.69 -11.41 -7.72
CA ASP A 38 -11.31 -12.63 -8.23
C ASP A 38 -12.38 -12.33 -9.29
N ASP A 39 -13.22 -11.31 -9.08
CA ASP A 39 -14.23 -10.89 -10.05
C ASP A 39 -13.60 -10.40 -11.36
N ILE A 40 -12.55 -9.57 -11.28
CA ILE A 40 -11.80 -9.10 -12.45
C ILE A 40 -11.21 -10.29 -13.21
N ARG A 41 -10.66 -11.28 -12.50
CA ARG A 41 -10.09 -12.46 -13.13
C ARG A 41 -11.14 -13.34 -13.79
N ALA A 42 -12.29 -13.51 -13.17
CA ALA A 42 -13.40 -14.26 -13.74
C ALA A 42 -13.92 -13.58 -15.01
N GLU A 43 -14.16 -12.28 -14.97
CA GLU A 43 -14.66 -11.48 -16.09
C GLU A 43 -13.73 -11.53 -17.31
N PHE A 44 -12.42 -11.38 -17.08
CA PHE A 44 -11.43 -11.39 -18.16
C PHE A 44 -10.80 -12.77 -18.42
N SER A 45 -11.32 -13.83 -17.81
CA SER A 45 -10.79 -15.21 -17.90
C SER A 45 -9.27 -15.29 -17.65
N LEU A 46 -8.79 -14.53 -16.66
CA LEU A 46 -7.37 -14.42 -16.32
C LEU A 46 -6.96 -15.51 -15.31
N THR A 47 -5.85 -16.18 -15.60
CA THR A 47 -5.17 -17.02 -14.61
C THR A 47 -4.56 -16.15 -13.52
N HIS A 48 -4.31 -16.74 -12.33
CA HIS A 48 -3.61 -16.07 -11.24
C HIS A 48 -2.28 -15.44 -11.70
N GLY A 49 -1.51 -16.18 -12.52
CA GLY A 49 -0.23 -15.70 -13.05
C GLY A 49 -0.36 -14.52 -13.99
N ARG A 50 -1.37 -14.52 -14.89
CA ARG A 50 -1.61 -13.39 -15.80
C ARG A 50 -2.05 -12.13 -15.06
N PHE A 51 -2.93 -12.29 -14.09
CA PHE A 51 -3.36 -11.18 -13.25
C PHE A 51 -2.19 -10.61 -12.43
N GLY A 52 -1.35 -11.46 -11.84
CA GLY A 52 -0.15 -11.04 -11.14
C GLY A 52 0.85 -10.30 -12.03
N MET A 53 1.08 -10.77 -13.26
CA MET A 53 1.94 -10.07 -14.22
C MET A 53 1.39 -8.70 -14.62
N LEU A 54 0.08 -8.61 -14.89
CA LEU A 54 -0.58 -7.35 -15.23
C LEU A 54 -0.49 -6.35 -14.08
N TYR A 55 -0.79 -6.80 -12.86
CA TYR A 55 -0.68 -6.02 -11.64
C TYR A 55 0.74 -5.50 -11.41
N SER A 56 1.74 -6.37 -11.48
CA SER A 56 3.14 -5.99 -11.31
C SER A 56 3.58 -5.00 -12.40
N GLY A 57 3.19 -5.23 -13.65
CA GLY A 57 3.46 -4.31 -14.75
C GLY A 57 2.86 -2.92 -14.52
N ALA A 58 1.61 -2.84 -14.06
CA ALA A 58 0.95 -1.58 -13.76
C ALA A 58 1.48 -0.86 -12.51
N THR A 59 2.14 -1.58 -11.59
CA THR A 59 2.69 -1.01 -10.35
C THR A 59 4.14 -0.55 -10.50
N LEU A 60 4.91 -1.21 -11.36
CA LEU A 60 6.35 -0.98 -11.52
C LEU A 60 6.70 -0.01 -12.67
N LEU A 61 5.78 0.23 -13.61
CA LEU A 61 5.93 1.17 -14.73
C LEU A 61 5.23 2.49 -14.41
#